data_AF-A0A5E4ZIX2-F1
#
_entry.id   AF-A0A5E4ZIX2-F1
#
_cell.length_a   1.000
_cell.length_b   1.000
_cell.length_c   1.000
_cell.angle_alpha   90.00
_cell.angle_beta   90.00
_cell.angle_gamma   90.00
#
_symmetry.space_group_name_H-M   'P 1'
#
loop_
_entity.id
_entity.type
_entity.pdbx_description
1 polymer ?
#
loop_
_entity_poly.entity_id
_entity_poly.type
_entity_poly.pdbx_seq_one_letter_code
_entity_poly.pdbx_strand_id
1 'polypeptide(L)'
;MITGALDALRSAIHPCRNLESSSARLNQSLDVLHDSLRGGSPGASDITEAAETVENACLKRDGWHALKQRFSPESGRKVFVERLVRTHLATTDTGLAHVRQTFPYAVLDSEAASVVKALKPTVRDAIVDGWSNPDSTAVHMTEQGFIALEIPGTDLRCALFGGCFGSEGLALTQREATQLLLARPEGAPPGGTVLRALRDGIADRSAENYALLSAAIDANGDVLPELNQEDVRAVANAAHDALMSRGDARGRAPFARLFRRMGDTQRADQSGGVVRLTIPANWLRGGASTVVRPATNDASSAAPISSATARELTLQAQVRAMNQTTPRAAVDALLASAKAFEDAHDPLAAAGKYALAAEKLAGFALFPSVGEAMFNAFGNYGPYLQRSSRIASLCAEAFEARGLYLSAAATHEVVADYLMAGLDSRIDRETMATLASTHRDTADACFVKGGLPAAAKDRDFAGLVRRAIETNSASLGAGKVLVGDGYIIKFEDLTDPFLAETFDKEEPTEWLLLMSGQRTDGVEIYTPITKASWRMLTKRVTDERGVALPNQTRRHPYLTRPLADRDFALGAVCVEMFRRASDAETSDNASMPSVPPSGGDAS
;
A
#
# COMPACT_ATOMS: atom_id res chain seq x y z
N MET A 1 -80.94 22.54 -22.68
CA MET A 1 -79.93 22.94 -23.69
C MET A 1 -78.58 23.31 -23.10
N ILE A 2 -78.46 23.71 -21.82
CA ILE A 2 -77.17 24.14 -21.23
C ILE A 2 -76.31 22.97 -20.72
N THR A 3 -76.92 21.85 -20.32
CA THR A 3 -76.21 20.64 -19.83
C THR A 3 -75.46 19.89 -20.94
N GLY A 4 -76.06 19.75 -22.13
CA GLY A 4 -75.41 19.09 -23.26
C GLY A 4 -74.18 19.84 -23.80
N ALA A 5 -74.16 21.18 -23.68
CA ALA A 5 -73.02 21.99 -24.06
C ALA A 5 -71.85 21.88 -23.05
N LEU A 6 -72.15 21.72 -21.77
CA LEU A 6 -71.16 21.50 -20.71
C LEU A 6 -70.55 20.10 -20.77
N ASP A 7 -71.33 19.08 -21.13
CA ASP A 7 -70.82 17.71 -21.33
C ASP A 7 -70.03 17.59 -22.63
N ALA A 8 -70.40 18.31 -23.69
CA ALA A 8 -69.60 18.41 -24.91
C ALA A 8 -68.29 19.17 -24.67
N LEU A 9 -68.29 20.25 -23.87
CA LEU A 9 -67.05 20.95 -23.47
C LEU A 9 -66.19 20.10 -22.53
N ARG A 10 -66.77 19.36 -21.58
CA ARG A 10 -66.02 18.41 -20.74
C ARG A 10 -65.44 17.27 -21.56
N SER A 11 -66.18 16.74 -22.53
CA SER A 11 -65.73 15.67 -23.44
C SER A 11 -64.70 16.16 -24.48
N ALA A 12 -64.73 17.45 -24.86
CA ALA A 12 -63.72 18.06 -25.74
C ALA A 12 -62.45 18.49 -24.98
N ILE A 13 -62.56 18.86 -23.70
CA ILE A 13 -61.42 19.27 -22.85
C ILE A 13 -60.73 18.04 -22.21
N HIS A 14 -61.42 16.92 -22.01
CA HIS A 14 -60.84 15.72 -21.40
C HIS A 14 -59.70 15.05 -22.20
N PRO A 15 -59.77 14.95 -23.54
CA PRO A 15 -58.69 14.42 -24.37
C PRO A 15 -57.52 15.41 -24.52
N CYS A 16 -57.74 16.71 -24.29
CA CYS A 16 -56.72 17.74 -24.44
C CYS A 16 -55.95 18.05 -23.13
N ARG A 17 -56.37 17.49 -21.99
CA ARG A 17 -55.73 17.76 -20.67
C ARG A 17 -54.96 16.58 -20.06
N ASN A 18 -55.17 15.36 -20.56
CA ASN A 18 -54.49 14.17 -20.06
C ASN A 18 -54.16 13.27 -21.24
N LEU A 19 -52.89 13.22 -21.66
CA LEU A 19 -52.19 12.08 -22.30
C LEU A 19 -50.92 12.48 -23.07
N GLU A 20 -50.30 13.64 -22.81
CA GLU A 20 -48.83 13.59 -22.75
C GLU A 20 -48.50 12.77 -21.51
N SER A 21 -48.20 11.48 -21.72
CA SER A 21 -47.75 10.61 -20.64
C SER A 21 -46.69 11.36 -19.83
N SER A 22 -46.66 11.20 -18.52
CA SER A 22 -45.61 11.84 -17.71
C SER A 22 -44.20 11.43 -18.16
N SER A 23 -44.05 10.32 -18.89
CA SER A 23 -42.84 9.96 -19.64
C SER A 23 -42.56 10.92 -20.80
N ALA A 24 -43.55 11.28 -21.61
CA ALA A 24 -43.43 12.31 -22.64
C ALA A 24 -43.06 13.68 -22.06
N ARG A 25 -43.60 14.04 -20.88
CA ARG A 25 -43.21 15.29 -20.19
C ARG A 25 -41.79 15.25 -19.63
N LEU A 26 -41.34 14.10 -19.09
CA LEU A 26 -39.96 13.93 -18.67
C LEU A 26 -39.01 14.05 -19.87
N ASN A 27 -39.33 13.40 -20.97
CA ASN A 27 -38.53 13.45 -22.20
C ASN A 27 -38.50 14.86 -22.78
N GLN A 28 -39.63 15.56 -22.83
CA GLN A 28 -39.68 16.97 -23.24
C GLN A 28 -38.85 17.88 -22.31
N SER A 29 -38.90 17.67 -20.99
CA SER A 29 -38.06 18.40 -20.05
C SER A 29 -36.57 18.11 -20.25
N LEU A 30 -36.21 16.87 -20.59
CA LEU A 30 -34.84 16.50 -20.93
C LEU A 30 -34.40 17.10 -22.26
N ASP A 31 -35.26 17.15 -23.28
CA ASP A 31 -34.94 17.80 -24.57
C ASP A 31 -34.62 19.28 -24.37
N VAL A 32 -35.46 20.00 -23.60
CA VAL A 32 -35.22 21.40 -23.23
C VAL A 32 -33.90 21.56 -22.47
N LEU A 33 -33.59 20.64 -21.55
CA LEU A 33 -32.32 20.67 -20.84
C LEU A 33 -31.12 20.47 -21.78
N HIS A 34 -31.20 19.51 -22.70
CA HIS A 34 -30.13 19.25 -23.67
C HIS A 34 -29.92 20.42 -24.63
N ASP A 35 -31.00 21.08 -25.06
CA ASP A 35 -30.92 22.29 -25.89
C ASP A 35 -30.24 23.45 -25.14
N SER A 36 -30.61 23.68 -23.88
CA SER A 36 -29.95 24.66 -23.01
C SER A 36 -28.48 24.33 -22.78
N LEU A 37 -28.10 23.05 -22.64
CA LEU A 37 -26.70 22.64 -22.48
C LEU A 37 -25.86 22.82 -23.75
N ARG A 38 -26.46 22.70 -24.94
CA ARG A 38 -25.80 22.90 -26.24
C ARG A 38 -25.61 24.37 -26.60
N GLY A 39 -26.55 25.24 -26.21
CA GLY A 39 -26.53 26.67 -26.55
C GLY A 39 -26.09 27.61 -25.42
N GLY A 40 -26.07 27.13 -24.18
CA GLY A 40 -25.87 27.94 -22.98
C GLY A 40 -24.43 28.09 -22.52
N SER A 41 -24.17 29.10 -21.68
CA SER A 41 -22.88 29.30 -20.99
C SER A 41 -22.90 28.68 -19.59
N PRO A 42 -21.75 28.23 -19.05
CA PRO A 42 -21.68 27.72 -17.67
C PRO A 42 -22.21 28.74 -16.65
N GLY A 43 -23.13 28.33 -15.78
CA GLY A 43 -23.76 29.21 -14.78
C GLY A 43 -24.96 30.03 -15.27
N ALA A 44 -25.39 29.85 -16.53
CA ALA A 44 -26.58 30.51 -17.05
C ALA A 44 -27.85 30.00 -16.32
N SER A 45 -28.78 30.93 -16.06
CA SER A 45 -29.98 30.68 -15.26
C SER A 45 -30.99 29.75 -15.95
N ASP A 46 -30.96 29.70 -17.28
CA ASP A 46 -31.73 28.80 -18.14
C ASP A 46 -31.37 27.33 -17.90
N ILE A 47 -30.09 27.00 -17.64
CA ILE A 47 -29.65 25.66 -17.26
C ILE A 47 -30.23 25.27 -15.88
N THR A 48 -30.20 26.20 -14.91
CA THR A 48 -30.78 25.96 -13.58
C THR A 48 -32.28 25.74 -13.66
N GLU A 49 -33.01 26.59 -14.39
CA GLU A 49 -34.46 26.48 -14.56
C GLU A 49 -34.87 25.20 -15.30
N ALA A 50 -34.11 24.82 -16.34
CA ALA A 50 -34.33 23.56 -17.05
C ALA A 50 -34.05 22.34 -16.15
N ALA A 51 -32.99 22.38 -15.33
CA ALA A 51 -32.69 21.32 -14.38
C ALA A 51 -33.79 21.16 -13.31
N GLU A 52 -34.26 22.27 -12.72
CA GLU A 52 -35.38 22.27 -11.78
C GLU A 52 -36.67 21.72 -12.41
N THR A 53 -36.88 21.99 -13.71
CA THR A 53 -38.03 21.44 -14.45
C THR A 53 -37.95 19.92 -14.59
N VAL A 54 -36.77 19.37 -14.89
CA VAL A 54 -36.51 17.92 -14.92
C VAL A 54 -36.68 17.30 -13.53
N GLU A 55 -36.15 17.94 -12.48
CA GLU A 55 -36.32 17.47 -11.09
C GLU A 55 -37.82 17.38 -10.72
N ASN A 56 -38.58 18.43 -11.02
CA ASN A 56 -40.02 18.46 -10.78
C ASN A 56 -40.77 17.40 -11.60
N ALA A 57 -40.34 17.09 -12.82
CA ALA A 57 -40.90 16.01 -13.63
C ALA A 57 -40.64 14.64 -13.00
N CYS A 58 -39.40 14.37 -12.56
CA CYS A 58 -39.01 13.17 -11.82
C CYS A 58 -39.76 13.01 -10.49
N LEU A 59 -40.10 14.13 -9.82
CA LEU A 59 -40.87 14.16 -8.58
C LEU A 59 -42.39 14.04 -8.76
N LYS A 60 -42.91 13.96 -9.99
CA LYS A 60 -44.31 13.59 -10.23
C LYS A 60 -44.51 12.08 -10.10
N ARG A 61 -45.76 11.66 -9.89
CA ARG A 61 -46.13 10.27 -9.53
C ARG A 61 -45.55 9.25 -10.50
N ASP A 62 -45.70 9.49 -11.80
CA ASP A 62 -45.31 8.55 -12.84
C ASP A 62 -43.79 8.57 -13.12
N GLY A 63 -43.17 9.76 -13.11
CA GLY A 63 -41.71 9.89 -13.24
C GLY A 63 -40.99 9.15 -12.11
N TRP A 64 -41.49 9.31 -10.87
CA TRP A 64 -40.96 8.55 -9.74
C TRP A 64 -41.29 7.07 -9.81
N HIS A 65 -42.46 6.69 -10.34
CA HIS A 65 -42.78 5.28 -10.54
C HIS A 65 -41.76 4.63 -11.50
N ALA A 66 -41.41 5.31 -12.59
CA ALA A 66 -40.37 4.89 -13.52
C ALA A 66 -38.99 4.80 -12.85
N LEU A 67 -38.60 5.79 -12.03
CA LEU A 67 -37.33 5.75 -11.30
C LEU A 67 -37.30 4.64 -10.24
N LYS A 68 -38.38 4.45 -9.47
CA LYS A 68 -38.49 3.42 -8.41
C LYS A 68 -38.47 1.99 -8.97
N GLN A 69 -38.80 1.80 -10.25
CA GLN A 69 -38.60 0.50 -10.90
C GLN A 69 -37.12 0.17 -11.06
N ARG A 70 -36.26 1.18 -11.19
CA ARG A 70 -34.82 1.05 -11.51
C ARG A 70 -33.90 1.24 -10.31
N PHE A 71 -34.33 2.04 -9.34
CA PHE A 71 -33.56 2.40 -8.17
C PHE A 71 -34.23 1.95 -6.87
N SER A 72 -33.39 1.67 -5.87
CA SER A 72 -33.73 1.45 -4.46
C SER A 72 -33.01 2.52 -3.62
N PRO A 73 -33.47 3.78 -3.66
CA PRO A 73 -32.77 4.89 -3.04
C PRO A 73 -32.82 4.81 -1.51
N GLU A 74 -31.65 4.94 -0.87
CA GLU A 74 -31.51 5.01 0.59
C GLU A 74 -31.89 6.40 1.15
N SER A 75 -31.82 7.43 0.30
CA SER A 75 -32.11 8.81 0.64
C SER A 75 -33.56 9.19 0.32
N GLY A 76 -34.03 10.30 0.90
CA GLY A 76 -35.37 10.82 0.61
C GLY A 76 -35.56 11.13 -0.88
N ARG A 77 -36.78 10.92 -1.37
CA ARG A 77 -37.16 11.06 -2.80
C ARG A 77 -36.61 12.33 -3.47
N LYS A 78 -36.76 13.49 -2.82
CA LYS A 78 -36.32 14.79 -3.33
C LYS A 78 -34.79 14.84 -3.51
N VAL A 79 -34.06 14.48 -2.45
CA VAL A 79 -32.60 14.46 -2.43
C VAL A 79 -32.03 13.51 -3.49
N PHE A 80 -32.64 12.34 -3.66
CA PHE A 80 -32.20 11.39 -4.69
C PHE A 80 -32.36 11.94 -6.11
N VAL A 81 -33.50 12.57 -6.40
CA VAL A 81 -33.76 13.14 -7.73
C VAL A 81 -32.81 14.30 -8.04
N GLU A 82 -32.58 15.20 -7.08
CA GLU A 82 -31.61 16.30 -7.23
C GLU A 82 -30.20 15.76 -7.56
N ARG A 83 -29.76 14.71 -6.87
CA ARG A 83 -28.48 14.03 -7.15
C ARG A 83 -28.44 13.40 -8.54
N LEU A 84 -29.52 12.73 -8.94
CA LEU A 84 -29.63 12.08 -10.24
C LEU A 84 -29.58 13.10 -11.39
N VAL A 85 -30.31 14.22 -11.28
CA VAL A 85 -30.29 15.27 -12.31
C VAL A 85 -28.92 15.96 -12.34
N ARG A 86 -28.30 16.22 -11.19
CA ARG A 86 -26.96 16.83 -11.12
C ARG A 86 -25.88 15.94 -11.75
N THR A 87 -25.93 14.64 -11.51
CA THR A 87 -25.00 13.67 -12.11
C THR A 87 -25.24 13.47 -13.61
N HIS A 88 -26.46 13.70 -14.07
CA HIS A 88 -26.79 13.79 -15.50
C HIS A 88 -26.23 15.05 -16.15
N LEU A 89 -26.37 16.23 -15.53
CA LEU A 89 -25.76 17.47 -16.02
C LEU A 89 -24.25 17.32 -16.23
N ALA A 90 -23.58 16.61 -15.31
CA ALA A 90 -22.15 16.34 -15.37
C ALA A 90 -21.71 15.45 -16.54
N THR A 91 -22.63 14.91 -17.34
CA THR A 91 -22.32 14.16 -18.58
C THR A 91 -22.01 15.05 -19.78
N THR A 92 -22.14 16.37 -19.63
CA THR A 92 -21.75 17.36 -20.64
C THR A 92 -20.74 18.34 -20.08
N ASP A 93 -19.91 18.92 -20.92
CA ASP A 93 -18.88 19.89 -20.52
C ASP A 93 -19.49 21.16 -19.89
N THR A 94 -20.51 21.73 -20.55
CA THR A 94 -21.25 22.89 -20.06
C THR A 94 -21.93 22.58 -18.72
N GLY A 95 -22.56 21.41 -18.60
CA GLY A 95 -23.25 21.00 -17.38
C GLY A 95 -22.30 20.71 -16.23
N LEU A 96 -21.17 20.04 -16.49
CA LEU A 96 -20.13 19.83 -15.47
C LEU A 96 -19.53 21.16 -14.99
N ALA A 97 -19.23 22.08 -15.91
CA ALA A 97 -18.74 23.42 -15.56
C ALA A 97 -19.77 24.20 -14.73
N HIS A 98 -21.05 24.14 -15.10
CA HIS A 98 -22.16 24.74 -14.35
C HIS A 98 -22.23 24.19 -12.92
N VAL A 99 -22.28 22.86 -12.78
CA VAL A 99 -22.41 22.20 -11.46
C VAL A 99 -21.19 22.48 -10.57
N ARG A 100 -19.98 22.56 -11.14
CA ARG A 100 -18.74 22.85 -10.40
C ARG A 100 -18.66 24.27 -9.83
N GLN A 101 -19.46 25.21 -10.30
CA GLN A 101 -19.55 26.54 -9.69
C GLN A 101 -20.17 26.48 -8.29
N THR A 102 -21.08 25.52 -8.07
CA THR A 102 -21.87 25.39 -6.85
C THR A 102 -21.38 24.24 -5.95
N PHE A 103 -20.87 23.16 -6.55
CA PHE A 103 -20.51 21.94 -5.83
C PHE A 103 -19.04 21.56 -6.08
N PRO A 104 -18.27 21.26 -5.00
CA PRO A 104 -16.92 20.76 -5.16
C PRO A 104 -16.93 19.32 -5.72
N TYR A 105 -15.86 18.96 -6.43
CA TYR A 105 -15.74 17.66 -7.11
C TYR A 105 -16.00 16.45 -6.20
N ALA A 106 -15.49 16.48 -4.97
CA ALA A 106 -15.68 15.39 -4.01
C ALA A 106 -17.15 15.15 -3.64
N VAL A 107 -17.99 16.19 -3.69
CA VAL A 107 -19.44 16.04 -3.47
C VAL A 107 -20.09 15.36 -4.67
N LEU A 108 -19.70 15.76 -5.90
CA LEU A 108 -20.22 15.15 -7.13
C LEU A 108 -19.84 13.67 -7.23
N ASP A 109 -18.61 13.33 -6.88
CA ASP A 109 -18.13 11.94 -6.84
C ASP A 109 -18.95 11.08 -5.85
N SER A 110 -19.15 11.59 -4.63
CA SER A 110 -19.98 10.91 -3.61
C SER A 110 -21.45 10.77 -4.02
N GLU A 111 -22.01 11.78 -4.67
CA GLU A 111 -23.40 11.76 -5.14
C GLU A 111 -23.59 10.79 -6.31
N ALA A 112 -22.66 10.77 -7.27
CA ALA A 112 -22.66 9.81 -8.37
C ALA A 112 -22.52 8.37 -7.86
N ALA A 113 -21.60 8.12 -6.93
CA ALA A 113 -21.48 6.82 -6.27
C ALA A 113 -22.80 6.41 -5.59
N SER A 114 -23.44 7.33 -4.85
CA SER A 114 -24.73 7.09 -4.20
C SER A 114 -25.87 6.80 -5.19
N VAL A 115 -25.92 7.47 -6.35
CA VAL A 115 -26.92 7.24 -7.39
C VAL A 115 -26.73 5.85 -8.01
N VAL A 116 -25.49 5.51 -8.34
CA VAL A 116 -25.14 4.21 -8.95
C VAL A 116 -25.36 3.07 -7.96
N LYS A 117 -25.00 3.22 -6.68
CA LYS A 117 -25.27 2.24 -5.63
C LYS A 117 -26.76 1.97 -5.45
N ALA A 118 -27.60 2.96 -5.71
CA ALA A 118 -29.05 2.80 -5.64
C ALA A 118 -29.62 1.99 -6.81
N LEU A 119 -28.85 1.64 -7.86
CA LEU A 119 -29.35 0.81 -8.95
C LEU A 119 -29.80 -0.56 -8.42
N LYS A 120 -30.96 -1.03 -8.90
CA LYS A 120 -31.38 -2.40 -8.62
C LYS A 120 -30.47 -3.40 -9.34
N PRO A 121 -30.25 -4.60 -8.78
CA PRO A 121 -29.40 -5.63 -9.38
C PRO A 121 -29.75 -5.90 -10.86
N THR A 122 -31.04 -6.05 -11.18
CA THR A 122 -31.48 -6.32 -12.56
C THR A 122 -31.15 -5.22 -13.56
N VAL A 123 -31.06 -3.96 -13.11
CA VAL A 123 -30.69 -2.83 -13.99
C VAL A 123 -29.18 -2.77 -14.13
N ARG A 124 -28.45 -3.00 -13.04
CA ARG A 124 -26.99 -3.06 -13.03
C ARG A 124 -26.48 -4.19 -13.94
N ASP A 125 -27.11 -5.35 -13.90
CA ASP A 125 -26.75 -6.49 -14.75
C ASP A 125 -27.01 -6.17 -16.24
N ALA A 126 -28.16 -5.56 -16.56
CA ALA A 126 -28.48 -5.14 -17.93
C ALA A 126 -27.47 -4.12 -18.50
N ILE A 127 -26.95 -3.24 -17.64
CA ILE A 127 -25.90 -2.28 -18.01
C ILE A 127 -24.58 -3.03 -18.34
N VAL A 128 -24.17 -3.95 -17.46
CA VAL A 128 -22.94 -4.74 -17.62
C VAL A 128 -23.01 -5.63 -18.87
N ASP A 129 -24.14 -6.29 -19.10
CA ASP A 129 -24.39 -7.10 -20.30
C ASP A 129 -24.28 -6.25 -21.57
N GLY A 130 -24.74 -4.99 -21.51
CA GLY A 130 -24.66 -4.03 -22.59
C GLY A 130 -23.24 -3.70 -23.05
N TRP A 131 -22.23 -3.81 -22.17
CA TRP A 131 -20.82 -3.54 -22.51
C TRP A 131 -20.18 -4.66 -23.34
N SER A 132 -20.72 -5.87 -23.24
CA SER A 132 -20.21 -7.03 -23.99
C SER A 132 -20.68 -7.06 -25.44
N ASN A 133 -21.65 -6.22 -25.80
CA ASN A 133 -22.19 -6.16 -27.16
C ASN A 133 -21.44 -5.08 -27.98
N PRO A 134 -20.69 -5.46 -29.03
CA PRO A 134 -19.90 -4.51 -29.82
C PRO A 134 -20.76 -3.53 -30.62
N ASP A 135 -22.03 -3.86 -30.89
CA ASP A 135 -22.98 -2.99 -31.61
C ASP A 135 -23.80 -2.09 -30.68
N SER A 136 -23.61 -2.24 -29.37
CA SER A 136 -24.29 -1.44 -28.35
C SER A 136 -23.71 -0.03 -28.26
N THR A 137 -24.58 0.96 -28.08
CA THR A 137 -24.22 2.34 -27.71
C THR A 137 -24.14 2.54 -26.19
N ALA A 138 -24.14 1.45 -25.40
CA ALA A 138 -24.25 1.51 -23.94
C ALA A 138 -23.12 2.24 -23.20
N VAL A 139 -22.01 2.57 -23.89
CA VAL A 139 -20.90 3.32 -23.31
C VAL A 139 -20.75 4.64 -24.04
N HIS A 140 -21.07 5.72 -23.34
CA HIS A 140 -20.82 7.07 -23.82
C HIS A 140 -19.56 7.61 -23.15
N MET A 141 -18.68 8.24 -23.93
CA MET A 141 -17.57 9.01 -23.37
C MET A 141 -17.83 10.49 -23.65
N THR A 142 -17.72 11.31 -22.62
CA THR A 142 -17.83 12.77 -22.77
C THR A 142 -16.60 13.32 -23.49
N GLU A 143 -16.66 14.55 -23.99
CA GLU A 143 -15.49 15.23 -24.59
C GLU A 143 -14.34 15.38 -23.58
N GLN A 144 -14.67 15.46 -22.29
CA GLN A 144 -13.74 15.41 -21.15
C GLN A 144 -13.38 14.00 -20.65
N GLY A 145 -13.82 12.94 -21.34
CA GLY A 145 -13.35 11.58 -21.11
C GLY A 145 -13.99 10.86 -19.96
N PHE A 146 -15.07 11.41 -19.39
CA PHE A 146 -15.87 10.69 -18.41
C PHE A 146 -16.67 9.61 -19.12
N ILE A 147 -16.73 8.44 -18.50
CA ILE A 147 -17.68 7.42 -18.91
C ILE A 147 -19.04 7.85 -18.38
N ALA A 148 -20.01 8.06 -19.27
CA ALA A 148 -21.39 8.33 -18.90
C ALA A 148 -22.20 7.04 -19.03
N LEU A 149 -22.71 6.57 -17.89
CA LEU A 149 -23.53 5.39 -17.75
C LEU A 149 -24.97 5.70 -18.17
N GLU A 150 -25.46 5.07 -19.22
CA GLU A 150 -26.88 5.12 -19.55
C GLU A 150 -27.68 4.31 -18.52
N ILE A 151 -28.83 4.83 -18.08
CA ILE A 151 -29.74 4.13 -17.18
C ILE A 151 -30.86 3.49 -18.03
N PRO A 152 -30.88 2.15 -18.19
CA PRO A 152 -31.79 1.48 -19.12
C PRO A 152 -33.27 1.87 -18.97
N GLY A 153 -33.86 2.30 -20.08
CA GLY A 153 -35.26 2.72 -20.17
C GLY A 153 -35.55 4.11 -19.60
N THR A 154 -34.52 4.92 -19.38
CA THR A 154 -34.63 6.37 -19.16
C THR A 154 -33.64 7.08 -20.06
N ASP A 155 -33.93 8.33 -20.44
CA ASP A 155 -32.98 9.16 -21.18
C ASP A 155 -31.95 9.85 -20.24
N LEU A 156 -31.92 9.43 -18.96
CA LEU A 156 -30.98 9.90 -17.97
C LEU A 156 -29.67 9.10 -18.05
N ARG A 157 -28.57 9.81 -17.82
CA ARG A 157 -27.22 9.27 -17.77
C ARG A 157 -26.55 9.69 -16.47
N CYS A 158 -25.58 8.92 -16.00
CA CYS A 158 -24.79 9.24 -14.82
C CYS A 158 -23.31 9.29 -15.20
N ALA A 159 -22.64 10.42 -14.96
CA ALA A 159 -21.19 10.50 -15.13
C ALA A 159 -20.49 9.64 -14.06
N LEU A 160 -19.61 8.74 -14.49
CA LEU A 160 -18.84 7.88 -13.61
C LEU A 160 -17.56 8.59 -13.16
N PHE A 161 -17.53 8.91 -11.86
CA PHE A 161 -16.36 9.45 -11.17
C PHE A 161 -15.59 8.33 -10.44
N GLY A 162 -14.43 8.63 -9.83
CA GLY A 162 -13.58 7.63 -9.19
C GLY A 162 -14.29 6.76 -8.15
N GLY A 163 -15.17 7.34 -7.33
CA GLY A 163 -15.98 6.65 -6.33
C GLY A 163 -17.00 5.67 -6.92
N CYS A 164 -17.45 5.88 -8.17
CA CYS A 164 -18.39 5.00 -8.84
C CYS A 164 -17.81 3.62 -9.15
N PHE A 165 -16.49 3.47 -9.23
CA PHE A 165 -15.83 2.17 -9.48
C PHE A 165 -15.49 1.41 -8.20
N GLY A 166 -15.69 2.02 -7.02
CA GLY A 166 -15.40 1.41 -5.73
C GLY A 166 -16.55 0.58 -5.14
N SER A 167 -16.38 0.14 -3.88
CA SER A 167 -17.37 -0.63 -3.13
C SER A 167 -18.67 0.13 -2.84
N GLU A 168 -18.62 1.46 -2.88
CA GLU A 168 -19.77 2.35 -2.70
C GLU A 168 -20.44 2.73 -4.05
N GLY A 169 -20.02 2.11 -5.17
CA GLY A 169 -20.54 2.37 -6.52
C GLY A 169 -20.99 1.08 -7.22
N LEU A 170 -20.50 0.86 -8.45
CA LEU A 170 -20.82 -0.31 -9.29
C LEU A 170 -20.27 -1.63 -8.74
N ALA A 171 -19.25 -1.56 -7.87
CA ALA A 171 -18.54 -2.71 -7.31
C ALA A 171 -18.19 -3.75 -8.38
N LEU A 172 -17.51 -3.30 -9.44
CA LEU A 172 -17.19 -4.15 -10.59
C LEU A 172 -16.25 -5.28 -10.18
N THR A 173 -16.55 -6.49 -10.66
CA THR A 173 -15.59 -7.58 -10.68
C THR A 173 -14.52 -7.32 -11.74
N GLN A 174 -13.40 -8.03 -11.66
CA GLN A 174 -12.31 -7.92 -12.64
C GLN A 174 -12.77 -8.13 -14.09
N ARG A 175 -13.67 -9.10 -14.30
CA ARG A 175 -14.21 -9.41 -15.62
C ARG A 175 -15.09 -8.29 -16.17
N GLU A 176 -15.90 -7.67 -15.31
CA GLU A 176 -16.81 -6.58 -15.71
C GLU A 176 -16.04 -5.29 -15.99
N ALA A 177 -15.02 -4.98 -15.18
CA ALA A 177 -14.11 -3.88 -15.45
C ALA A 177 -13.36 -4.09 -16.78
N THR A 178 -12.95 -5.33 -17.07
CA THR A 178 -12.34 -5.71 -18.36
C THR A 178 -13.31 -5.53 -19.52
N GLN A 179 -14.57 -5.96 -19.37
CA GLN A 179 -15.61 -5.75 -20.38
C GLN A 179 -15.84 -4.27 -20.67
N LEU A 180 -15.90 -3.43 -19.63
CA LEU A 180 -16.03 -1.98 -19.81
C LEU A 180 -14.82 -1.37 -20.54
N LEU A 181 -13.60 -1.80 -20.21
CA LEU A 181 -12.38 -1.34 -20.88
C LEU A 181 -12.30 -1.76 -22.37
N LEU A 182 -12.92 -2.89 -22.72
CA LEU A 182 -13.01 -3.41 -24.09
C LEU A 182 -14.23 -2.88 -24.86
N ALA A 183 -15.20 -2.29 -24.16
CA ALA A 183 -16.40 -1.75 -24.79
C ALA A 183 -16.05 -0.64 -25.79
N ARG A 184 -16.84 -0.54 -26.86
CA ARG A 184 -16.70 0.50 -27.88
C ARG A 184 -17.49 1.75 -27.44
N PRO A 185 -16.84 2.91 -27.24
CA PRO A 185 -17.56 4.16 -27.00
C PRO A 185 -18.45 4.53 -28.19
N GLU A 186 -19.59 5.16 -27.93
CA GLU A 186 -20.44 5.72 -29.00
C GLU A 186 -19.63 6.66 -29.90
N GLY A 187 -19.79 6.51 -31.22
CA GLY A 187 -19.08 7.33 -32.23
C GLY A 187 -17.63 6.92 -32.49
N ALA A 188 -17.08 5.95 -31.75
CA ALA A 188 -15.72 5.45 -32.00
C ALA A 188 -15.65 4.56 -33.26
N PRO A 189 -14.54 4.58 -34.02
CA PRO A 189 -14.35 3.71 -35.18
C PRO A 189 -14.30 2.23 -34.75
N PRO A 190 -14.49 1.28 -35.69
CA PRO A 190 -14.31 -0.15 -35.42
C PRO A 190 -12.92 -0.43 -34.80
N GLY A 191 -12.91 -1.14 -33.66
CA GLY A 191 -11.68 -1.40 -32.89
C GLY A 191 -11.27 -0.27 -31.94
N GLY A 192 -12.02 0.83 -31.87
CA GLY A 192 -11.92 1.80 -30.77
C GLY A 192 -12.49 1.21 -29.49
N THR A 193 -11.72 1.26 -28.40
CA THR A 193 -12.13 0.77 -27.08
C THR A 193 -12.01 1.89 -26.05
N VAL A 194 -12.71 1.77 -24.93
CA VAL A 194 -12.54 2.68 -23.79
C VAL A 194 -11.07 2.74 -23.38
N LEU A 195 -10.37 1.61 -23.29
CA LEU A 195 -8.94 1.60 -22.93
C LEU A 195 -8.07 2.43 -23.89
N ARG A 196 -8.32 2.36 -25.21
CA ARG A 196 -7.60 3.17 -26.20
C ARG A 196 -7.95 4.66 -26.08
N ALA A 197 -9.22 4.98 -25.85
CA ALA A 197 -9.64 6.36 -25.61
C ALA A 197 -8.99 6.96 -24.36
N LEU A 198 -8.86 6.16 -23.28
CA LEU A 198 -8.14 6.57 -22.06
C LEU A 198 -6.64 6.77 -22.31
N ARG A 199 -6.02 5.98 -23.19
CA ARG A 199 -4.61 6.09 -23.59
C ARG A 199 -4.34 7.37 -24.39
N ASP A 200 -5.14 7.62 -25.43
CA ASP A 200 -4.92 8.71 -26.38
C ASP A 200 -5.20 10.09 -25.80
N GLY A 201 -5.77 10.12 -24.59
CA GLY A 201 -5.49 11.14 -23.60
C GLY A 201 -6.68 12.01 -23.27
N ILE A 202 -7.01 12.05 -21.97
CA ILE A 202 -7.64 13.19 -21.31
C ILE A 202 -6.95 13.41 -19.96
N ALA A 203 -6.00 14.34 -19.95
CA ALA A 203 -4.93 14.51 -18.98
C ALA A 203 -5.34 14.94 -17.55
N ASP A 204 -6.63 14.88 -17.19
CA ASP A 204 -7.13 15.42 -15.91
C ASP A 204 -7.94 14.40 -15.06
N ARG A 205 -8.05 13.15 -15.53
CA ARG A 205 -8.93 12.09 -14.96
C ARG A 205 -8.17 10.93 -14.33
N SER A 206 -7.04 11.24 -13.73
CA SER A 206 -6.12 10.25 -13.17
C SER A 206 -6.76 9.42 -12.07
N ALA A 207 -7.68 9.99 -11.27
CA ALA A 207 -8.36 9.28 -10.19
C ALA A 207 -9.39 8.27 -10.71
N GLU A 208 -10.15 8.63 -11.76
CA GLU A 208 -11.13 7.78 -12.43
C GLU A 208 -10.45 6.63 -13.14
N ASN A 209 -9.44 6.94 -13.96
CA ASN A 209 -8.65 5.95 -14.68
C ASN A 209 -7.99 4.97 -13.71
N TYR A 210 -7.49 5.50 -12.59
CA TYR A 210 -6.92 4.70 -11.53
C TYR A 210 -7.94 3.75 -10.89
N ALA A 211 -9.13 4.24 -10.56
CA ALA A 211 -10.18 3.45 -9.93
C ALA A 211 -10.70 2.35 -10.87
N LEU A 212 -10.92 2.66 -12.14
CA LEU A 212 -11.34 1.70 -13.16
C LEU A 212 -10.26 0.63 -13.42
N LEU A 213 -9.01 1.03 -13.61
CA LEU A 213 -7.91 0.07 -13.78
C LEU A 213 -7.69 -0.77 -12.52
N SER A 214 -7.84 -0.20 -11.32
CA SER A 214 -7.75 -0.96 -10.07
C SER A 214 -8.78 -2.07 -9.99
N ALA A 215 -9.98 -1.87 -10.57
CA ALA A 215 -11.00 -2.91 -10.64
C ALA A 215 -10.64 -4.01 -11.65
N ALA A 216 -9.88 -3.70 -12.72
CA ALA A 216 -9.44 -4.66 -13.74
C ALA A 216 -8.17 -5.45 -13.37
N ILE A 217 -7.45 -5.03 -12.33
CA ILE A 217 -6.25 -5.70 -11.82
C ILE A 217 -6.63 -6.62 -10.65
N ASP A 218 -6.20 -7.87 -10.68
CA ASP A 218 -6.45 -8.82 -9.61
C ASP A 218 -5.58 -8.59 -8.35
N ALA A 219 -5.75 -9.45 -7.36
CA ALA A 219 -4.97 -9.41 -6.13
C ALA A 219 -3.46 -9.63 -6.34
N ASN A 220 -3.04 -10.25 -7.45
CA ASN A 220 -1.65 -10.55 -7.79
C ASN A 220 -1.01 -9.48 -8.69
N GLY A 221 -1.78 -8.49 -9.15
CA GLY A 221 -1.32 -7.48 -10.10
C GLY A 221 -1.51 -7.88 -11.56
N ASP A 222 -2.30 -8.92 -11.84
CA ASP A 222 -2.59 -9.42 -13.17
C ASP A 222 -3.84 -8.78 -13.76
N VAL A 223 -3.78 -8.46 -15.05
CA VAL A 223 -4.94 -8.09 -15.87
C VAL A 223 -5.31 -9.27 -16.76
N LEU A 224 -6.59 -9.35 -17.12
CA LEU A 224 -7.05 -10.40 -18.02
C LEU A 224 -6.39 -10.27 -19.41
N PRO A 225 -6.06 -11.39 -20.08
CA PRO A 225 -5.22 -11.40 -21.29
C PRO A 225 -5.85 -10.73 -22.50
N GLU A 226 -7.16 -10.49 -22.48
CA GLU A 226 -7.90 -9.79 -23.53
C GLU A 226 -7.54 -8.29 -23.60
N LEU A 227 -7.02 -7.72 -22.52
CA LEU A 227 -6.57 -6.33 -22.50
C LEU A 227 -5.20 -6.20 -23.17
N ASN A 228 -5.08 -5.21 -24.06
CA ASN A 228 -3.79 -4.87 -24.65
C ASN A 228 -2.82 -4.35 -23.56
N GLN A 229 -1.73 -5.07 -23.35
CA GLN A 229 -0.76 -4.79 -22.29
C GLN A 229 -0.05 -3.44 -22.45
N GLU A 230 0.17 -2.98 -23.69
CA GLU A 230 0.80 -1.68 -23.94
C GLU A 230 -0.15 -0.53 -23.60
N ASP A 231 -1.42 -0.66 -23.98
CA ASP A 231 -2.44 0.33 -23.66
C ASP A 231 -2.67 0.39 -22.14
N VAL A 232 -2.76 -0.77 -21.46
CA VAL A 232 -2.83 -0.84 -19.98
C VAL A 232 -1.63 -0.16 -19.34
N ARG A 233 -0.40 -0.43 -19.83
CA ARG A 233 0.82 0.19 -19.31
C ARG A 233 0.78 1.71 -19.47
N ALA A 234 0.39 2.20 -20.64
CA ALA A 234 0.32 3.63 -20.92
C ALA A 234 -0.70 4.35 -20.01
N VAL A 235 -1.91 3.81 -19.86
CA VAL A 235 -2.93 4.39 -18.98
C VAL A 235 -2.51 4.31 -17.51
N ALA A 236 -1.90 3.19 -17.09
CA ALA A 236 -1.44 3.01 -15.72
C ALA A 236 -0.32 3.98 -15.35
N ASN A 237 0.67 4.18 -16.24
CA ASN A 237 1.74 5.15 -16.06
C ASN A 237 1.19 6.57 -15.93
N ALA A 238 0.30 6.98 -16.86
CA ALA A 238 -0.30 8.31 -16.86
C ALA A 238 -1.13 8.57 -15.59
N ALA A 239 -1.92 7.59 -15.15
CA ALA A 239 -2.71 7.69 -13.92
C ALA A 239 -1.82 7.83 -12.68
N HIS A 240 -0.75 7.02 -12.60
CA HIS A 240 0.20 7.06 -11.49
C HIS A 240 0.96 8.39 -11.42
N ASP A 241 1.51 8.86 -12.54
CA ASP A 241 2.29 10.10 -12.59
C ASP A 241 1.43 11.32 -12.21
N ALA A 242 0.19 11.36 -12.67
CA ALA A 242 -0.76 12.42 -12.31
C ALA A 242 -1.17 12.36 -10.82
N LEU A 243 -1.41 11.18 -10.26
CA LEU A 243 -1.69 11.04 -8.82
C LEU A 243 -0.48 11.39 -7.94
N MET A 244 0.74 11.13 -8.42
CA MET A 244 1.98 11.56 -7.76
C MET A 244 2.09 13.08 -7.71
N SER A 245 1.80 13.76 -8.82
CA SER A 245 1.83 15.24 -8.87
C SER A 245 0.82 15.91 -7.93
N ARG A 246 -0.29 15.23 -7.61
CA ARG A 246 -1.37 15.73 -6.74
C ARG A 246 -1.22 15.33 -5.26
N GLY A 247 -0.27 14.46 -4.92
CA GLY A 247 -0.09 13.96 -3.56
C GLY A 247 -1.21 13.04 -3.04
N ASP A 248 -2.05 12.47 -3.91
CA ASP A 248 -3.20 11.65 -3.49
C ASP A 248 -2.81 10.17 -3.25
N ALA A 249 -2.72 9.78 -1.98
CA ALA A 249 -2.22 8.50 -1.51
C ALA A 249 -3.29 7.37 -1.42
N ARG A 250 -4.41 7.43 -2.15
CA ARG A 250 -5.44 6.36 -2.06
C ARG A 250 -5.23 5.25 -3.09
N GLY A 251 -5.42 4.00 -2.65
CA GLY A 251 -5.72 2.86 -3.53
C GLY A 251 -4.58 2.10 -4.21
N ARG A 252 -3.30 2.35 -3.88
CA ARG A 252 -2.11 2.02 -4.71
C ARG A 252 -1.61 0.55 -4.79
N ALA A 253 -2.37 -0.43 -4.27
CA ALA A 253 -1.86 -1.81 -4.06
C ALA A 253 -1.85 -2.68 -5.32
N PRO A 254 -2.94 -2.70 -6.11
CA PRO A 254 -2.95 -3.45 -7.38
C PRO A 254 -1.89 -2.92 -8.35
N PHE A 255 -1.71 -1.60 -8.40
CA PHE A 255 -0.72 -0.93 -9.23
C PHE A 255 0.72 -1.21 -8.83
N ALA A 256 1.05 -1.27 -7.53
CA ALA A 256 2.40 -1.61 -7.08
C ALA A 256 2.84 -2.99 -7.60
N ARG A 257 1.93 -3.97 -7.61
CA ARG A 257 2.18 -5.32 -8.12
C ARG A 257 2.24 -5.35 -9.65
N LEU A 258 1.35 -4.62 -10.33
CA LEU A 258 1.37 -4.44 -11.77
C LEU A 258 2.71 -3.86 -12.24
N PHE A 259 3.18 -2.75 -11.66
CA PHE A 259 4.46 -2.13 -12.00
C PHE A 259 5.64 -3.05 -11.74
N ARG A 260 5.63 -3.80 -10.63
CA ARG A 260 6.66 -4.81 -10.33
C ARG A 260 6.77 -5.87 -11.42
N ARG A 261 5.64 -6.37 -11.93
CA ARG A 261 5.62 -7.32 -13.05
C ARG A 261 6.06 -6.71 -14.37
N MET A 262 5.74 -5.44 -14.61
CA MET A 262 6.19 -4.72 -15.81
C MET A 262 7.69 -4.35 -15.77
N GLY A 263 8.39 -4.64 -14.67
CA GLY A 263 9.80 -4.27 -14.48
C GLY A 263 10.01 -2.80 -14.11
N ASP A 264 8.95 -2.05 -13.83
CA ASP A 264 9.01 -0.65 -13.38
C ASP A 264 9.10 -0.60 -11.85
N THR A 265 10.29 -0.88 -11.34
CA THR A 265 10.57 -0.92 -9.90
C THR A 265 10.36 0.44 -9.23
N GLN A 266 10.63 1.54 -9.93
CA GLN A 266 10.44 2.89 -9.43
C GLN A 266 8.97 3.20 -9.14
N ARG A 267 8.07 2.99 -10.11
CA ARG A 267 6.63 3.20 -9.89
C ARG A 267 6.06 2.16 -8.93
N ALA A 268 6.55 0.92 -8.95
CA ALA A 268 6.14 -0.12 -8.00
C ALA A 268 6.40 0.28 -6.54
N ASP A 269 7.58 0.86 -6.26
CA ASP A 269 7.95 1.32 -4.93
C ASP A 269 7.17 2.57 -4.51
N GLN A 270 6.93 3.49 -5.45
CA GLN A 270 6.09 4.68 -5.22
C GLN A 270 4.63 4.32 -4.93
N SER A 271 4.08 3.32 -5.62
CA SER A 271 2.73 2.81 -5.37
C SER A 271 2.67 1.99 -4.07
N GLY A 272 3.68 1.15 -3.80
CA GLY A 272 3.76 0.30 -2.61
C GLY A 272 3.92 1.06 -1.30
N GLY A 273 4.71 2.16 -1.32
CA GLY A 273 4.93 3.02 -0.16
C GLY A 273 3.68 3.76 0.34
N VAL A 274 2.64 3.84 -0.49
CA VAL A 274 1.36 4.50 -0.18
C VAL A 274 0.33 3.53 0.43
N VAL A 275 0.30 2.28 -0.02
CA VAL A 275 -0.65 1.25 0.43
C VAL A 275 -0.51 0.92 1.91
N ARG A 276 0.70 1.02 2.44
CA ARG A 276 0.98 0.80 3.86
C ARG A 276 0.44 1.89 4.78
N LEU A 277 0.02 3.05 4.24
CA LEU A 277 -0.64 4.14 4.99
C LEU A 277 -2.17 4.18 4.84
N THR A 278 -2.74 3.43 3.89
CA THR A 278 -4.17 3.52 3.53
C THR A 278 -4.90 2.19 3.73
N ILE A 279 -4.59 1.46 4.81
CA ILE A 279 -5.63 0.61 5.42
C ILE A 279 -6.56 1.60 6.15
N PRO A 280 -7.85 1.71 5.78
CA PRO A 280 -8.69 2.79 6.29
C PRO A 280 -8.91 2.67 7.80
N ALA A 281 -8.58 3.72 8.53
CA ALA A 281 -9.03 3.97 9.91
C ALA A 281 -10.54 4.30 9.99
N ASN A 282 -11.35 3.86 9.04
CA ASN A 282 -12.78 4.21 8.94
C ASN A 282 -13.67 3.45 9.93
N TRP A 283 -13.11 2.84 10.97
CA TRP A 283 -13.85 2.29 12.11
C TRP A 283 -13.85 3.17 13.36
N LEU A 284 -13.20 4.35 13.35
CA LEU A 284 -13.24 5.29 14.48
C LEU A 284 -13.63 6.70 14.00
N ARG A 285 -14.94 6.86 13.90
CA ARG A 285 -15.78 8.07 13.89
C ARG A 285 -15.09 9.42 14.20
N GLY A 286 -15.31 10.40 13.31
CA GLY A 286 -15.72 11.75 13.71
C GLY A 286 -14.78 12.92 13.40
N GLY A 287 -15.10 13.67 12.34
CA GLY A 287 -15.20 15.13 12.40
C GLY A 287 -13.94 15.98 12.18
N ALA A 288 -14.17 17.03 11.36
CA ALA A 288 -13.43 18.28 11.23
C ALA A 288 -12.13 18.29 10.39
N SER A 289 -12.31 18.91 9.22
CA SER A 289 -11.28 19.52 8.39
C SER A 289 -10.74 20.78 9.07
N THR A 290 -9.42 20.95 9.12
CA THR A 290 -8.84 22.28 9.30
C THR A 290 -7.51 22.41 8.56
N VAL A 291 -7.52 23.35 7.62
CA VAL A 291 -6.39 23.92 6.89
C VAL A 291 -5.47 24.65 7.88
N VAL A 292 -4.16 24.38 7.91
CA VAL A 292 -3.18 25.34 8.49
C VAL A 292 -1.83 25.34 7.73
N ARG A 293 -1.33 26.57 7.59
CA ARG A 293 -0.09 27.11 7.00
C ARG A 293 1.23 26.57 7.59
N PRO A 294 2.37 26.78 6.89
CA PRO A 294 3.69 26.35 7.36
C PRO A 294 4.13 27.16 8.59
N ALA A 295 4.49 26.47 9.68
CA ALA A 295 5.07 27.09 10.87
C ALA A 295 6.60 27.02 10.82
N THR A 296 7.19 28.19 11.02
CA THR A 296 8.62 28.46 11.21
C THR A 296 9.15 27.82 12.49
N ASN A 297 10.45 27.51 12.47
CA ASN A 297 11.25 27.01 13.58
C ASN A 297 10.97 27.76 14.89
N ASP A 298 10.51 27.05 15.92
CA ASP A 298 10.87 27.35 17.31
C ASP A 298 10.76 26.07 18.16
N ALA A 299 11.87 25.74 18.82
CA ALA A 299 12.07 24.54 19.60
C ALA A 299 11.82 24.84 21.08
N SER A 300 10.57 24.70 21.54
CA SER A 300 10.22 24.44 22.95
C SER A 300 8.71 24.50 23.16
N SER A 301 8.01 23.39 22.95
CA SER A 301 6.67 23.18 23.55
C SER A 301 6.30 21.70 23.43
N ALA A 302 6.38 20.98 24.54
CA ALA A 302 5.77 19.67 24.69
C ALA A 302 4.25 19.86 24.84
N ALA A 303 3.58 20.16 23.74
CA ALA A 303 2.13 20.09 23.65
C ALA A 303 1.72 18.70 23.15
N PRO A 304 0.61 18.11 23.64
CA PRO A 304 0.12 16.85 23.13
C PRO A 304 -0.14 16.99 21.64
N ILE A 305 0.58 16.19 20.85
CA ILE A 305 0.50 16.18 19.40
C ILE A 305 -0.92 15.75 19.04
N SER A 306 -1.72 16.68 18.54
CA SER A 306 -3.00 16.40 17.89
C SER A 306 -2.78 15.33 16.80
N SER A 307 -3.75 14.44 16.59
CA SER A 307 -3.68 13.38 15.57
C SER A 307 -3.39 13.93 14.15
N ALA A 308 -3.71 15.20 13.90
CA ALA A 308 -3.37 15.92 12.67
C ALA A 308 -1.85 16.21 12.56
N THR A 309 -1.20 16.63 13.65
CA THR A 309 0.24 16.92 13.69
C THR A 309 1.09 15.64 13.66
N ALA A 310 0.61 14.53 14.21
CA ALA A 310 1.27 13.22 14.08
C ALA A 310 1.26 12.72 12.63
N ARG A 311 0.13 12.92 11.93
CA ARG A 311 -0.01 12.60 10.51
C ARG A 311 0.88 13.48 9.63
N GLU A 312 1.01 14.75 9.95
CA GLU A 312 1.86 15.69 9.23
C GLU A 312 3.36 15.43 9.47
N LEU A 313 3.78 15.15 10.71
CA LEU A 313 5.13 14.69 11.02
C LEU A 313 5.46 13.36 10.34
N THR A 314 4.48 12.45 10.26
CA THR A 314 4.60 11.17 9.55
C THR A 314 4.81 11.42 8.05
N LEU A 315 4.03 12.33 7.45
CA LEU A 315 4.14 12.67 6.04
C LEU A 315 5.45 13.39 5.73
N GLN A 316 5.88 14.35 6.57
CA GLN A 316 7.13 15.08 6.43
C GLN A 316 8.36 14.17 6.57
N ALA A 317 8.38 13.27 7.56
CA ALA A 317 9.45 12.28 7.70
C ALA A 317 9.52 11.35 6.48
N GLN A 318 8.37 11.02 5.89
CA GLN A 318 8.29 10.15 4.72
C GLN A 318 8.70 10.87 3.43
N VAL A 319 8.32 12.13 3.26
CA VAL A 319 8.83 13.01 2.18
C VAL A 319 10.34 13.18 2.32
N ARG A 320 10.86 13.39 3.54
CA ARG A 320 12.31 13.43 3.79
C ARG A 320 13.02 12.13 3.45
N ALA A 321 12.43 10.98 3.75
CA ALA A 321 12.96 9.67 3.39
C ALA A 321 12.89 9.41 1.87
N MET A 322 11.81 9.82 1.20
CA MET A 322 11.64 9.72 -0.26
C MET A 322 12.58 10.64 -1.04
N ASN A 323 12.99 11.76 -0.45
CA ASN A 323 13.93 12.71 -1.03
C ASN A 323 15.41 12.32 -0.80
N GLN A 324 15.68 11.23 -0.07
CA GLN A 324 17.06 10.76 0.10
C GLN A 324 17.54 10.07 -1.18
N THR A 325 18.77 10.37 -1.56
CA THR A 325 19.41 9.82 -2.75
C THR A 325 19.86 8.37 -2.60
N THR A 326 19.93 7.84 -1.37
CA THR A 326 20.33 6.45 -1.10
C THR A 326 19.31 5.70 -0.23
N PRO A 327 19.12 4.38 -0.46
CA PRO A 327 18.21 3.56 0.36
C PRO A 327 18.54 3.58 1.85
N ARG A 328 19.84 3.68 2.20
CA ARG A 328 20.31 3.71 3.59
C ARG A 328 19.93 5.01 4.30
N ALA A 329 20.14 6.16 3.65
CA ALA A 329 19.72 7.44 4.21
C ALA A 329 18.19 7.53 4.39
N ALA A 330 17.41 6.91 3.49
CA ALA A 330 15.96 6.84 3.63
C ALA A 330 15.54 6.02 4.88
N VAL A 331 16.22 4.91 5.14
CA VAL A 331 16.00 4.11 6.35
C VAL A 331 16.42 4.88 7.60
N ASP A 332 17.58 5.53 7.61
CA ASP A 332 18.07 6.30 8.76
C ASP A 332 17.08 7.39 9.15
N ALA A 333 16.50 8.08 8.16
CA ALA A 333 15.45 9.07 8.38
C ALA A 333 14.17 8.45 8.99
N LEU A 334 13.78 7.25 8.58
CA LEU A 334 12.62 6.54 9.13
C LEU A 334 12.88 6.07 10.56
N LEU A 335 14.05 5.54 10.86
CA LEU A 335 14.44 5.11 12.21
C LEU A 335 14.52 6.31 13.17
N ALA A 336 15.12 7.42 12.73
CA ALA A 336 15.15 8.65 13.51
C ALA A 336 13.73 9.19 13.79
N SER A 337 12.85 9.13 12.79
CA SER A 337 11.44 9.51 12.95
C SER A 337 10.69 8.56 13.90
N ALA A 338 10.94 7.25 13.83
CA ALA A 338 10.32 6.27 14.72
C ALA A 338 10.65 6.58 16.17
N LYS A 339 11.93 6.85 16.45
CA LYS A 339 12.41 7.21 17.79
C LYS A 339 11.79 8.51 18.30
N ALA A 340 11.66 9.52 17.45
CA ALA A 340 10.98 10.76 17.83
C ALA A 340 9.51 10.55 18.22
N PHE A 341 8.79 9.63 17.55
CA PHE A 341 7.42 9.27 17.93
C PHE A 341 7.35 8.46 19.22
N GLU A 342 8.33 7.58 19.43
CA GLU A 342 8.47 6.81 20.67
C GLU A 342 8.72 7.75 21.87
N ASP A 343 9.65 8.70 21.73
CA ASP A 343 9.92 9.74 22.74
C ASP A 343 8.67 10.62 22.99
N ALA A 344 7.86 10.87 21.96
CA ALA A 344 6.59 11.58 22.04
C ALA A 344 5.42 10.73 22.57
N HIS A 345 5.66 9.47 22.98
CA HIS A 345 4.67 8.54 23.51
C HIS A 345 3.52 8.21 22.52
N ASP A 346 3.83 8.17 21.21
CA ASP A 346 2.93 7.67 20.16
C ASP A 346 3.44 6.31 19.61
N PRO A 347 3.17 5.20 20.31
CA PRO A 347 3.70 3.89 19.94
C PRO A 347 3.17 3.41 18.59
N LEU A 348 1.96 3.78 18.18
CA LEU A 348 1.41 3.33 16.89
C LEU A 348 2.08 4.02 15.71
N ALA A 349 2.39 5.32 15.82
CA ALA A 349 3.16 6.02 14.81
C ALA A 349 4.61 5.50 14.77
N ALA A 350 5.24 5.29 15.93
CA ALA A 350 6.57 4.70 16.02
C ALA A 350 6.61 3.30 15.36
N ALA A 351 5.64 2.44 15.66
CA ALA A 351 5.51 1.11 15.07
C ALA A 351 5.42 1.16 13.54
N GLY A 352 4.62 2.09 12.99
CA GLY A 352 4.49 2.27 11.55
C GLY A 352 5.80 2.69 10.87
N LYS A 353 6.61 3.52 11.54
CA LYS A 353 7.92 3.95 11.03
C LYS A 353 8.97 2.84 11.12
N TYR A 354 9.04 2.12 12.23
CA TYR A 354 9.89 0.94 12.37
C TYR A 354 9.52 -0.15 11.34
N ALA A 355 8.23 -0.40 11.11
CA ALA A 355 7.75 -1.35 10.11
C ALA A 355 8.16 -1.01 8.67
N LEU A 356 8.12 0.29 8.33
CA LEU A 356 8.53 0.77 7.01
C LEU A 356 10.06 0.72 6.86
N ALA A 357 10.80 1.04 7.93
CA ALA A 357 12.24 0.89 7.96
C ALA A 357 12.66 -0.57 7.78
N ALA A 358 12.01 -1.51 8.48
CA ALA A 358 12.28 -2.95 8.38
C ALA A 358 12.07 -3.48 6.96
N GLU A 359 10.96 -3.12 6.30
CA GLU A 359 10.71 -3.51 4.90
C GLU A 359 11.77 -2.97 3.95
N LYS A 360 12.12 -1.68 4.07
CA LYS A 360 13.15 -1.08 3.22
C LYS A 360 14.52 -1.70 3.46
N LEU A 361 14.86 -1.95 4.72
CA LEU A 361 16.07 -2.67 5.11
C LEU A 361 16.09 -4.08 4.49
N ALA A 362 14.98 -4.81 4.47
CA ALA A 362 14.95 -6.16 3.91
C ALA A 362 15.36 -6.20 2.41
N GLY A 363 15.13 -5.10 1.69
CA GLY A 363 15.56 -4.94 0.30
C GLY A 363 17.08 -4.86 0.08
N PHE A 364 17.89 -4.57 1.10
CA PHE A 364 19.36 -4.43 0.92
C PHE A 364 20.23 -4.84 2.11
N ALA A 365 19.74 -4.79 3.35
CA ALA A 365 20.48 -5.13 4.56
C ALA A 365 20.36 -6.61 4.95
N LEU A 366 21.15 -7.03 5.95
CA LEU A 366 21.09 -8.37 6.52
C LEU A 366 19.97 -8.52 7.56
N PHE A 367 19.63 -9.79 7.86
CA PHE A 367 18.59 -10.13 8.84
C PHE A 367 18.74 -9.43 10.20
N PRO A 368 19.92 -9.32 10.84
CA PRO A 368 20.01 -8.74 12.18
C PRO A 368 19.49 -7.29 12.26
N SER A 369 19.83 -6.46 11.27
CA SER A 369 19.37 -5.06 11.18
C SER A 369 17.87 -4.96 10.86
N VAL A 370 17.36 -5.84 10.00
CA VAL A 370 15.92 -5.93 9.71
C VAL A 370 15.15 -6.40 10.93
N GLY A 371 15.67 -7.41 11.62
CA GLY A 371 15.10 -8.02 12.82
C GLY A 371 14.92 -7.00 13.92
N GLU A 372 15.94 -6.18 14.21
CA GLU A 372 15.82 -5.10 15.20
C GLU A 372 14.67 -4.13 14.88
N ALA A 373 14.63 -3.59 13.65
CA ALA A 373 13.56 -2.68 13.26
C ALA A 373 12.18 -3.36 13.31
N MET A 374 12.11 -4.63 12.92
CA MET A 374 10.89 -5.43 12.97
C MET A 374 10.42 -5.66 14.41
N PHE A 375 11.30 -6.03 15.34
CA PHE A 375 10.97 -6.23 16.75
C PHE A 375 10.58 -4.93 17.44
N ASN A 376 11.23 -3.81 17.12
CA ASN A 376 10.82 -2.49 17.59
C ASN A 376 9.40 -2.16 17.12
N ALA A 377 9.03 -2.52 15.87
CA ALA A 377 7.66 -2.39 15.40
C ALA A 377 6.69 -3.29 16.19
N PHE A 378 7.06 -4.55 16.46
CA PHE A 378 6.21 -5.50 17.19
C PHE A 378 5.93 -5.03 18.62
N GLY A 379 6.96 -4.59 19.34
CA GLY A 379 6.83 -4.06 20.69
C GLY A 379 5.86 -2.88 20.75
N ASN A 380 5.94 -1.99 19.75
CA ASN A 380 5.11 -0.79 19.67
C ASN A 380 3.69 -1.04 19.12
N TYR A 381 3.45 -2.10 18.33
CA TYR A 381 2.09 -2.47 17.90
C TYR A 381 1.21 -3.04 19.01
N GLY A 382 1.77 -3.51 20.12
CA GLY A 382 0.98 -4.00 21.25
C GLY A 382 -0.07 -5.06 20.85
N PRO A 383 -1.38 -4.79 20.93
CA PRO A 383 -2.46 -5.74 20.60
C PRO A 383 -2.59 -6.08 19.10
N TYR A 384 -2.01 -5.30 18.18
CA TYR A 384 -2.25 -5.42 16.73
C TYR A 384 -1.38 -6.50 16.05
N LEU A 385 -1.44 -7.73 16.52
CA LEU A 385 -0.56 -8.84 16.11
C LEU A 385 -0.68 -9.23 14.62
N GLN A 386 -1.84 -9.02 14.00
CA GLN A 386 -2.01 -9.19 12.56
C GLN A 386 -1.09 -8.25 11.75
N ARG A 387 -0.78 -7.06 12.28
CA ARG A 387 0.16 -6.13 11.64
C ARG A 387 1.59 -6.66 11.74
N SER A 388 1.97 -7.19 12.90
CA SER A 388 3.27 -7.85 13.11
C SER A 388 3.47 -9.02 12.14
N SER A 389 2.47 -9.90 12.02
CA SER A 389 2.45 -11.01 11.05
C SER A 389 2.66 -10.50 9.61
N ARG A 390 1.88 -9.49 9.19
CA ARG A 390 1.98 -8.93 7.84
C ARG A 390 3.35 -8.34 7.52
N ILE A 391 3.96 -7.63 8.48
CA ILE A 391 5.29 -7.02 8.28
C ILE A 391 6.37 -8.09 8.18
N ALA A 392 6.28 -9.14 9.00
CA ALA A 392 7.17 -10.29 8.91
C ALA A 392 7.11 -10.93 7.53
N SER A 393 5.91 -11.18 6.99
CA SER A 393 5.75 -11.72 5.63
C SER A 393 6.39 -10.82 4.58
N LEU A 394 6.20 -9.50 4.65
CA LEU A 394 6.77 -8.58 3.68
C LEU A 394 8.31 -8.51 3.76
N CYS A 395 8.89 -8.64 4.96
CA CYS A 395 10.35 -8.74 5.11
C CYS A 395 10.87 -10.08 4.58
N ALA A 396 10.18 -11.18 4.85
CA ALA A 396 10.54 -12.51 4.34
C ALA A 396 10.46 -12.57 2.81
N GLU A 397 9.41 -12.02 2.20
CA GLU A 397 9.27 -11.91 0.73
C GLU A 397 10.44 -11.12 0.12
N ALA A 398 10.87 -10.03 0.76
CA ALA A 398 12.02 -9.25 0.30
C ALA A 398 13.34 -10.03 0.41
N PHE A 399 13.51 -10.85 1.45
CA PHE A 399 14.65 -11.76 1.56
C PHE A 399 14.62 -12.85 0.49
N GLU A 400 13.47 -13.50 0.28
CA GLU A 400 13.32 -14.51 -0.79
C GLU A 400 13.64 -13.94 -2.17
N ALA A 401 13.20 -12.70 -2.46
CA ALA A 401 13.50 -12.02 -3.72
C ALA A 401 15.01 -11.81 -3.96
N ARG A 402 15.81 -11.78 -2.90
CA ARG A 402 17.29 -11.69 -2.94
C ARG A 402 17.97 -13.07 -2.89
N GLY A 403 17.18 -14.14 -2.86
CA GLY A 403 17.65 -15.51 -2.65
C GLY A 403 18.19 -15.75 -1.24
N LEU A 404 17.74 -14.97 -0.24
CA LEU A 404 18.10 -15.09 1.17
C LEU A 404 17.07 -15.97 1.91
N TYR A 405 16.94 -17.22 1.48
CA TYR A 405 15.88 -18.13 1.95
C TYR A 405 15.99 -18.48 3.43
N LEU A 406 17.20 -18.53 4.01
CA LEU A 406 17.36 -18.85 5.43
C LEU A 406 16.99 -17.66 6.32
N SER A 407 17.27 -16.44 5.87
CA SER A 407 16.81 -15.21 6.51
C SER A 407 15.29 -15.07 6.45
N ALA A 408 14.67 -15.40 5.30
CA ALA A 408 13.21 -15.45 5.18
C ALA A 408 12.59 -16.48 6.14
N ALA A 409 13.19 -17.68 6.22
CA ALA A 409 12.75 -18.71 7.15
C ALA A 409 12.88 -18.27 8.62
N ALA A 410 14.01 -17.66 8.98
CA ALA A 410 14.24 -17.10 10.32
C ALA A 410 13.22 -16.01 10.66
N THR A 411 12.84 -15.15 9.71
CA THR A 411 11.77 -14.14 9.91
C THR A 411 10.45 -14.79 10.28
N HIS A 412 10.10 -15.88 9.57
CA HIS A 412 8.87 -16.62 9.81
C HIS A 412 8.86 -17.40 11.14
N GLU A 413 9.95 -18.05 11.52
CA GLU A 413 10.06 -18.72 12.83
C GLU A 413 9.94 -17.72 13.97
N VAL A 414 10.67 -16.60 13.88
CA VAL A 414 10.66 -15.55 14.90
C VAL A 414 9.26 -14.98 15.13
N VAL A 415 8.52 -14.68 14.06
CA VAL A 415 7.16 -14.14 14.21
C VAL A 415 6.19 -15.21 14.71
N ALA A 416 6.36 -16.48 14.32
CA ALA A 416 5.55 -17.56 14.85
C ALA A 416 5.74 -17.71 16.37
N ASP A 417 6.98 -17.68 16.84
CA ASP A 417 7.29 -17.76 18.27
C ASP A 417 6.78 -16.54 19.04
N TYR A 418 6.90 -15.33 18.45
CA TYR A 418 6.34 -14.11 19.02
C TYR A 418 4.81 -14.20 19.16
N LEU A 419 4.11 -14.69 18.13
CA LEU A 419 2.65 -14.87 18.15
C LEU A 419 2.24 -15.93 19.19
N MET A 420 2.98 -17.04 19.29
CA MET A 420 2.73 -18.09 20.27
C MET A 420 2.93 -17.62 21.71
N ALA A 421 4.00 -16.86 21.99
CA ALA A 421 4.24 -16.27 23.30
C ALA A 421 3.13 -15.26 23.70
N GLY A 422 2.46 -14.66 22.72
CA GLY A 422 1.32 -13.77 22.93
C GLY A 422 -0.01 -14.45 23.29
N LEU A 423 -0.11 -15.79 23.16
CA LEU A 423 -1.38 -16.53 23.30
C LEU A 423 -1.94 -16.55 24.73
N ASP A 424 -1.09 -16.51 25.76
CA ASP A 424 -1.52 -16.67 27.15
C ASP A 424 -2.20 -15.42 27.73
N SER A 425 -2.29 -14.32 26.97
CA SER A 425 -2.75 -13.02 27.49
C SER A 425 -3.91 -12.37 26.73
N ARG A 426 -4.52 -13.01 25.72
CA ARG A 426 -5.35 -12.27 24.72
C ARG A 426 -6.63 -12.96 24.21
N ILE A 427 -7.55 -12.11 23.72
CA ILE A 427 -8.94 -12.41 23.34
C ILE A 427 -9.08 -13.27 22.07
N ASP A 428 -8.07 -13.31 21.20
CA ASP A 428 -8.14 -13.93 19.86
C ASP A 428 -7.13 -15.09 19.68
N ARG A 429 -7.19 -16.07 20.60
CA ARG A 429 -6.23 -17.19 20.70
C ARG A 429 -6.19 -18.07 19.45
N GLU A 430 -7.35 -18.33 18.85
CA GLU A 430 -7.49 -19.22 17.70
C GLU A 430 -6.85 -18.62 16.44
N THR A 431 -7.18 -17.37 16.10
CA THR A 431 -6.59 -16.67 14.95
C THR A 431 -5.07 -16.56 15.07
N MET A 432 -4.56 -16.32 16.28
CA MET A 432 -3.11 -16.24 16.51
C MET A 432 -2.41 -17.60 16.37
N ALA A 433 -3.04 -18.68 16.83
CA ALA A 433 -2.52 -20.02 16.64
C ALA A 433 -2.47 -20.39 15.15
N THR A 434 -3.50 -20.03 14.38
CA THR A 434 -3.53 -20.25 12.92
C THR A 434 -2.44 -19.44 12.20
N LEU A 435 -2.24 -18.17 12.55
CA LEU A 435 -1.19 -17.34 11.97
C LEU A 435 0.21 -17.88 12.31
N ALA A 436 0.44 -18.28 13.56
CA ALA A 436 1.69 -18.89 13.98
C ALA A 436 1.97 -20.20 13.23
N SER A 437 0.95 -21.07 13.06
CA SER A 437 1.08 -22.29 12.26
C SER A 437 1.44 -21.98 10.81
N THR A 438 0.73 -21.03 10.19
CA THR A 438 0.99 -20.60 8.81
C THR A 438 2.43 -20.13 8.63
N HIS A 439 2.93 -19.33 9.58
CA HIS A 439 4.32 -18.89 9.56
C HIS A 439 5.31 -20.05 9.74
N ARG A 440 5.03 -21.04 10.59
CA ARG A 440 5.88 -22.24 10.70
C ARG A 440 5.93 -23.04 9.39
N ASP A 441 4.77 -23.30 8.79
CA ASP A 441 4.70 -24.02 7.51
C ASP A 441 5.46 -23.26 6.40
N THR A 442 5.38 -21.93 6.40
CA THR A 442 6.11 -21.08 5.45
C THR A 442 7.62 -21.08 5.74
N ALA A 443 8.02 -21.06 7.01
CA ALA A 443 9.42 -21.19 7.41
C ALA A 443 10.01 -22.51 6.92
N ASP A 444 9.31 -23.63 7.15
CA ASP A 444 9.73 -24.96 6.72
C ASP A 444 9.91 -25.03 5.20
N ALA A 445 8.99 -24.43 4.44
CA ALA A 445 9.12 -24.30 2.99
C ALA A 445 10.35 -23.47 2.57
N CYS A 446 10.64 -22.37 3.27
CA CYS A 446 11.83 -21.55 3.02
C CYS A 446 13.12 -22.31 3.33
N PHE A 447 13.16 -23.09 4.42
CA PHE A 447 14.31 -23.94 4.73
C PHE A 447 14.58 -24.98 3.64
N VAL A 448 13.54 -25.59 3.09
CA VAL A 448 13.66 -26.52 1.96
C VAL A 448 14.25 -25.82 0.73
N LYS A 449 13.77 -24.61 0.40
CA LYS A 449 14.36 -23.79 -0.69
C LYS A 449 15.83 -23.44 -0.42
N GLY A 450 16.19 -23.22 0.83
CA GLY A 450 17.57 -23.01 1.31
C GLY A 450 18.43 -24.28 1.40
N GLY A 451 17.92 -25.43 0.94
CA GLY A 451 18.63 -26.71 0.94
C GLY A 451 18.79 -27.35 2.33
N LEU A 452 17.89 -27.04 3.27
CA LEU A 452 17.86 -27.60 4.62
C LEU A 452 16.59 -28.43 4.86
N PRO A 453 16.61 -29.36 5.84
CA PRO A 453 15.43 -30.15 6.19
C PRO A 453 14.24 -29.28 6.61
N ALA A 454 13.04 -29.71 6.19
CA ALA A 454 11.79 -29.05 6.56
C ALA A 454 11.53 -29.11 8.07
N ALA A 455 11.86 -30.19 8.78
CA ALA A 455 11.58 -30.27 10.21
C ALA A 455 12.68 -29.61 11.06
N ALA A 456 12.30 -28.70 11.97
CA ALA A 456 13.24 -27.96 12.82
C ALA A 456 14.22 -28.85 13.61
N LYS A 457 13.75 -29.99 14.14
CA LYS A 457 14.57 -30.94 14.91
C LYS A 457 15.72 -31.59 14.12
N ASP A 458 15.62 -31.60 12.79
CA ASP A 458 16.58 -32.25 11.89
C ASP A 458 17.61 -31.24 11.35
N ARG A 459 17.55 -29.97 11.77
CA ARG A 459 18.43 -28.88 11.33
C ARG A 459 19.61 -28.71 12.29
N ASP A 460 20.79 -29.13 11.86
CA ASP A 460 22.04 -28.90 12.62
C ASP A 460 22.75 -27.62 12.15
N PHE A 461 22.26 -26.45 12.59
CA PHE A 461 22.91 -25.18 12.25
C PHE A 461 24.34 -25.09 12.79
N ALA A 462 24.61 -25.63 13.98
CA ALA A 462 25.94 -25.59 14.58
C ALA A 462 26.96 -26.38 13.74
N GLY A 463 26.62 -27.60 13.32
CA GLY A 463 27.45 -28.40 12.42
C GLY A 463 27.60 -27.77 11.04
N LEU A 464 26.56 -27.12 10.51
CA LEU A 464 26.64 -26.40 9.23
C LEU A 464 27.59 -25.20 9.29
N VAL A 465 27.55 -24.40 10.36
CA VAL A 465 28.52 -23.31 10.57
C VAL A 465 29.93 -23.87 10.71
N ARG A 466 30.12 -24.94 11.51
CA ARG A 466 31.43 -25.58 11.67
C ARG A 466 32.01 -26.04 10.35
N ARG A 467 31.22 -26.75 9.53
CA ARG A 467 31.63 -27.18 8.19
C ARG A 467 31.97 -26.00 7.29
N ALA A 468 31.24 -24.88 7.41
CA ALA A 468 31.53 -23.69 6.61
C ALA A 468 32.85 -23.03 7.04
N ILE A 469 33.14 -22.96 8.34
CA ILE A 469 34.45 -22.48 8.83
C ILE A 469 35.56 -23.43 8.39
N GLU A 470 35.38 -24.75 8.51
CA GLU A 470 36.34 -25.76 8.05
C GLU A 470 36.66 -25.60 6.55
N THR A 471 35.63 -25.45 5.72
CA THR A 471 35.77 -25.27 4.26
C THR A 471 36.59 -24.04 3.90
N ASN A 472 36.49 -22.97 4.71
CA ASN A 472 37.18 -21.70 4.49
C ASN A 472 38.42 -21.51 5.38
N SER A 473 38.82 -22.54 6.14
CA SER A 473 39.85 -22.43 7.18
C SER A 473 41.22 -22.02 6.63
N ALA A 474 41.59 -22.48 5.43
CA ALA A 474 42.85 -22.12 4.78
C ALA A 474 42.92 -20.62 4.46
N SER A 475 41.82 -20.04 3.98
CA SER A 475 41.76 -18.63 3.62
C SER A 475 41.65 -17.74 4.86
N LEU A 476 40.77 -18.10 5.79
CA LEU A 476 40.61 -17.40 7.07
C LEU A 476 41.91 -17.43 7.90
N GLY A 477 42.58 -18.58 7.98
CA GLY A 477 43.84 -18.76 8.72
C GLY A 477 45.04 -18.02 8.09
N ALA A 478 45.01 -17.72 6.79
CA ALA A 478 46.01 -16.88 6.12
C ALA A 478 45.76 -15.37 6.32
N GLY A 479 44.81 -14.99 7.18
CA GLY A 479 44.41 -13.59 7.39
C GLY A 479 43.58 -13.00 6.24
N LYS A 480 43.12 -13.83 5.29
CA LYS A 480 42.17 -13.39 4.27
C LYS A 480 40.78 -13.24 4.89
N VAL A 481 39.94 -12.48 4.20
CA VAL A 481 38.57 -12.23 4.61
C VAL A 481 37.60 -12.86 3.62
N LEU A 482 36.47 -13.34 4.14
CA LEU A 482 35.36 -13.77 3.30
C LEU A 482 34.44 -12.59 3.03
N VAL A 483 34.12 -12.33 1.78
CA VAL A 483 33.28 -11.20 1.36
C VAL A 483 31.93 -11.71 0.88
N GLY A 484 30.87 -11.13 1.43
CA GLY A 484 29.49 -11.32 0.98
C GLY A 484 28.84 -9.99 0.58
N ASP A 485 27.56 -10.05 0.21
CA ASP A 485 26.78 -8.87 -0.18
C ASP A 485 26.51 -7.97 1.04
N GLY A 486 27.32 -6.92 1.19
CA GLY A 486 27.20 -5.93 2.25
C GLY A 486 27.91 -6.28 3.56
N TYR A 487 28.68 -7.37 3.62
CA TYR A 487 29.42 -7.77 4.81
C TYR A 487 30.74 -8.49 4.51
N ILE A 488 31.61 -8.54 5.53
CA ILE A 488 32.89 -9.23 5.52
C ILE A 488 33.00 -10.08 6.78
N ILE A 489 33.50 -11.32 6.67
CA ILE A 489 33.84 -12.18 7.81
C ILE A 489 35.36 -12.24 7.96
N LYS A 490 35.86 -11.87 9.14
CA LYS A 490 37.27 -11.93 9.52
C LYS A 490 37.43 -12.85 10.73
N PHE A 491 38.30 -13.85 10.62
CA PHE A 491 38.57 -14.80 11.70
C PHE A 491 40.06 -14.91 11.96
N GLU A 492 40.57 -13.98 12.78
CA GLU A 492 42.00 -13.92 13.12
C GLU A 492 42.45 -15.19 13.83
N ASP A 493 43.51 -15.81 13.32
CA ASP A 493 44.13 -17.03 13.85
C ASP A 493 43.14 -18.18 14.14
N LEU A 494 41.99 -18.18 13.47
CA LEU A 494 40.89 -19.11 13.72
C LEU A 494 40.54 -19.25 15.22
N THR A 495 40.65 -18.16 15.97
CA THR A 495 40.53 -18.16 17.43
C THR A 495 39.47 -17.17 17.90
N ASP A 496 38.67 -17.58 18.89
CA ASP A 496 37.72 -16.71 19.56
C ASP A 496 38.47 -15.59 20.31
N PRO A 497 38.20 -14.31 20.02
CA PRO A 497 38.93 -13.18 20.61
C PRO A 497 38.67 -12.96 22.11
N PHE A 498 37.65 -13.59 22.70
CA PHE A 498 37.25 -13.37 24.08
C PHE A 498 37.70 -14.48 25.02
N LEU A 499 37.56 -15.73 24.59
CA LEU A 499 37.90 -16.91 25.39
C LEU A 499 39.16 -17.62 24.89
N ALA A 500 39.77 -17.14 23.80
CA ALA A 500 40.95 -17.73 23.16
C ALA A 500 40.75 -19.20 22.76
N GLU A 501 39.51 -19.60 22.48
CA GLU A 501 39.17 -20.94 22.01
C GLU A 501 39.52 -21.04 20.52
N THR A 502 40.43 -21.94 20.16
CA THR A 502 40.83 -22.17 18.77
C THR A 502 39.80 -23.07 18.07
N PHE A 503 39.51 -22.77 16.81
CA PHE A 503 38.63 -23.60 16.01
C PHE A 503 39.20 -25.01 15.83
N ASP A 504 38.45 -25.99 16.31
CA ASP A 504 38.64 -27.40 16.00
C ASP A 504 37.40 -27.93 15.26
N LYS A 505 37.64 -28.61 14.13
CA LYS A 505 36.59 -29.22 13.30
C LYS A 505 35.95 -30.44 13.96
N GLU A 506 36.66 -31.11 14.86
CA GLU A 506 36.18 -32.31 15.56
C GLU A 506 35.44 -31.94 16.86
N GLU A 507 35.71 -30.76 17.42
CA GLU A 507 35.01 -30.32 18.63
C GLU A 507 33.59 -29.82 18.33
N PRO A 508 32.58 -30.22 19.12
CA PRO A 508 31.21 -29.83 18.92
C PRO A 508 30.93 -28.36 19.33
N THR A 509 31.95 -27.51 19.39
CA THR A 509 31.82 -26.08 19.71
C THR A 509 30.86 -25.40 18.71
N GLU A 510 29.97 -24.59 19.25
CA GLU A 510 28.99 -23.83 18.48
C GLU A 510 29.53 -22.42 18.24
N TRP A 511 29.69 -22.09 16.97
CA TRP A 511 30.23 -20.83 16.48
C TRP A 511 29.11 -19.95 15.92
N LEU A 512 29.24 -18.65 16.10
CA LEU A 512 28.33 -17.61 15.61
C LEU A 512 29.10 -16.35 15.24
N LEU A 513 28.44 -15.35 14.66
CA LEU A 513 29.09 -14.13 14.19
C LEU A 513 28.73 -12.93 15.08
N LEU A 514 29.73 -12.16 15.50
CA LEU A 514 29.61 -10.86 16.16
C LEU A 514 30.04 -9.75 15.20
N MET A 515 29.23 -8.72 15.03
CA MET A 515 29.60 -7.50 14.30
C MET A 515 30.74 -6.80 15.04
N SER A 516 31.94 -6.79 14.48
CA SER A 516 33.14 -6.18 15.05
C SER A 516 33.47 -4.81 14.47
N GLY A 517 32.85 -4.43 13.34
CA GLY A 517 33.14 -3.16 12.70
C GLY A 517 32.18 -2.80 11.58
N GLN A 518 32.38 -1.60 11.03
CA GLN A 518 31.72 -1.14 9.82
C GLN A 518 32.68 -0.26 9.02
N ARG A 519 32.78 -0.50 7.71
CA ARG A 519 33.56 0.32 6.78
C ARG A 519 32.79 1.59 6.41
N THR A 520 33.51 2.58 5.86
CA THR A 520 32.94 3.87 5.43
C THR A 520 31.92 3.76 4.29
N ASP A 521 32.02 2.70 3.49
CA ASP A 521 31.05 2.33 2.44
C ASP A 521 29.80 1.61 2.99
N GLY A 522 29.74 1.40 4.31
CA GLY A 522 28.60 0.80 5.00
C GLY A 522 28.68 -0.72 5.11
N VAL A 523 29.74 -1.36 4.61
CA VAL A 523 29.96 -2.81 4.71
C VAL A 523 30.24 -3.21 6.16
N GLU A 524 29.50 -4.20 6.66
CA GLU A 524 29.56 -4.66 8.06
C GLU A 524 30.64 -5.75 8.22
N ILE A 525 31.46 -5.64 9.26
CA ILE A 525 32.54 -6.59 9.55
C ILE A 525 32.08 -7.49 10.68
N TYR A 526 32.18 -8.80 10.47
CA TYR A 526 31.81 -9.83 11.43
C TYR A 526 33.02 -10.68 11.81
N THR A 527 33.06 -11.08 13.07
CA THR A 527 34.08 -11.97 13.64
C THR A 527 33.41 -13.20 14.25
N PRO A 528 33.86 -14.42 13.90
CA PRO A 528 33.38 -15.62 14.56
C PRO A 528 33.73 -15.64 16.04
N ILE A 529 32.75 -15.99 16.87
CA ILE A 529 32.88 -16.19 18.31
C ILE A 529 32.15 -17.45 18.72
N THR A 530 32.50 -18.03 19.86
CA THR A 530 31.80 -19.20 20.40
C THR A 530 30.52 -18.78 21.13
N LYS A 531 29.60 -19.73 21.28
CA LYS A 531 28.41 -19.57 22.11
C LYS A 531 28.75 -19.23 23.56
N ALA A 532 29.88 -19.71 24.07
CA ALA A 532 30.35 -19.37 25.42
C ALA A 532 30.68 -17.87 25.53
N SER A 533 31.39 -17.32 24.56
CA SER A 533 31.67 -15.88 24.47
C SER A 533 30.40 -15.05 24.28
N TRP A 534 29.48 -15.50 23.44
CA TRP A 534 28.17 -14.84 23.31
C TRP A 534 27.41 -14.82 24.64
N ARG A 535 27.34 -15.93 25.37
CA ARG A 535 26.72 -15.99 26.70
C ARG A 535 27.41 -15.09 27.70
N MET A 536 28.74 -14.99 27.65
CA MET A 536 29.51 -14.09 28.51
C MET A 536 29.13 -12.62 28.22
N LEU A 537 29.16 -12.22 26.95
CA LEU A 537 28.81 -10.87 26.50
C LEU A 537 27.33 -10.53 26.75
N THR A 538 26.45 -11.53 26.71
CA THR A 538 25.01 -11.35 26.90
C THR A 538 24.50 -11.68 28.30
N LYS A 539 25.38 -11.96 29.28
CA LYS A 539 24.99 -12.22 30.67
C LYS A 539 24.45 -10.95 31.33
N ARG A 540 23.28 -11.03 32.01
CA ARG A 540 22.71 -9.87 32.73
C ARG A 540 23.61 -9.51 33.90
N VAL A 541 23.91 -8.22 34.06
CA VAL A 541 24.60 -7.72 35.25
C VAL A 541 23.58 -7.73 36.39
N THR A 542 23.83 -8.56 37.39
CA THR A 542 23.03 -8.65 38.60
C THR A 542 23.78 -8.02 39.77
N ASP A 543 23.07 -7.45 40.73
CA ASP A 543 23.65 -7.09 42.01
C ASP A 543 24.04 -8.33 42.82
N GLU A 544 24.61 -8.12 44.02
CA GLU A 544 25.02 -9.17 44.96
C GLU A 544 23.86 -10.09 45.40
N ARG A 545 22.61 -9.69 45.16
CA ARG A 545 21.39 -10.41 45.51
C ARG A 545 20.79 -11.14 44.31
N GLY A 546 21.45 -11.12 43.15
CA GLY A 546 20.97 -11.74 41.92
C GLY A 546 19.88 -10.93 41.20
N VAL A 547 19.62 -9.69 41.61
CA VAL A 547 18.63 -8.81 40.97
C VAL A 547 19.28 -8.10 39.80
N ALA A 548 18.66 -8.20 38.62
CA ALA A 548 19.15 -7.51 37.42
C ALA A 548 19.15 -5.99 37.66
N LEU A 549 20.32 -5.36 37.51
CA LEU A 549 20.44 -3.91 37.64
C LEU A 549 19.74 -3.24 36.44
N PRO A 550 18.73 -2.38 36.66
CA PRO A 550 18.09 -1.65 35.58
C PRO A 550 19.10 -0.67 34.95
N ASN A 551 19.07 -0.54 33.62
CA ASN A 551 19.75 0.52 32.86
C ASN A 551 21.29 0.49 32.74
N GLN A 552 21.98 -0.60 33.10
CA GLN A 552 23.37 -0.75 32.65
C GLN A 552 23.42 -1.23 31.19
N THR A 553 23.60 -0.27 30.27
CA THR A 553 23.86 -0.54 28.86
C THR A 553 25.21 -1.23 28.71
N ARG A 554 25.20 -2.46 28.17
CA ARG A 554 26.42 -3.22 27.91
C ARG A 554 27.25 -2.49 26.87
N ARG A 555 28.54 -2.34 27.10
CA ARG A 555 29.45 -1.78 26.10
C ARG A 555 29.71 -2.80 25.01
N HIS A 556 29.66 -2.36 23.76
CA HIS A 556 30.10 -3.19 22.65
C HIS A 556 31.63 -3.33 22.70
N PRO A 557 32.18 -4.55 22.56
CA PRO A 557 33.64 -4.76 22.67
C PRO A 557 34.47 -3.97 21.65
N TYR A 558 33.91 -3.77 20.45
CA TYR A 558 34.61 -3.11 19.33
C TYR A 558 34.04 -1.73 18.93
N LEU A 559 32.82 -1.40 19.33
CA LEU A 559 32.10 -0.23 18.81
C LEU A 559 31.85 0.76 19.95
N THR A 560 31.76 2.05 19.62
CA THR A 560 31.53 3.13 20.61
C THR A 560 30.09 3.20 21.11
N ARG A 561 29.21 2.30 20.66
CA ARG A 561 27.80 2.21 21.02
C ARG A 561 27.52 1.04 21.98
N PRO A 562 26.36 0.99 22.63
CA PRO A 562 25.95 -0.18 23.39
C PRO A 562 25.85 -1.44 22.52
N LEU A 563 26.16 -2.58 23.12
CA LEU A 563 25.95 -3.91 22.55
C LEU A 563 24.44 -4.19 22.46
N ALA A 564 23.99 -4.59 21.28
CA ALA A 564 22.60 -4.87 20.96
C ALA A 564 22.45 -6.25 20.31
N ASP A 565 21.25 -6.81 20.32
CA ASP A 565 20.98 -8.14 19.75
C ASP A 565 21.27 -8.20 18.25
N ARG A 566 21.12 -7.07 17.54
CA ARG A 566 21.46 -6.92 16.10
C ARG A 566 22.94 -7.17 15.79
N ASP A 567 23.80 -7.09 16.79
CA ASP A 567 25.24 -7.26 16.61
C ASP A 567 25.60 -8.74 16.44
N PHE A 568 24.65 -9.65 16.61
CA PHE A 568 24.87 -11.08 16.48
C PHE A 568 24.10 -11.67 15.30
N ALA A 569 24.77 -12.49 14.49
CA ALA A 569 24.12 -13.39 13.56
C ALA A 569 24.22 -14.83 14.08
N LEU A 570 23.06 -15.45 14.28
CA LEU A 570 22.89 -16.75 14.93
C LEU A 570 22.19 -17.75 13.99
N GLY A 571 22.39 -19.05 14.23
CA GLY A 571 21.62 -20.12 13.59
C GLY A 571 21.58 -20.04 12.07
N ALA A 572 20.38 -20.07 11.49
CA ALA A 572 20.13 -20.05 10.06
C ALA A 572 20.79 -18.85 9.34
N VAL A 573 20.77 -17.67 9.95
CA VAL A 573 21.35 -16.44 9.39
C VAL A 573 22.87 -16.53 9.31
N CYS A 574 23.50 -17.09 10.36
CA CYS A 574 24.95 -17.33 10.37
C CYS A 574 25.34 -18.31 9.24
N VAL A 575 24.59 -19.41 9.09
CA VAL A 575 24.81 -20.38 8.00
C VAL A 575 24.70 -19.72 6.63
N GLU A 576 23.70 -18.86 6.43
CA GLU A 576 23.52 -18.14 5.17
C GLU A 576 24.68 -17.20 4.86
N MET A 577 25.14 -16.45 5.86
CA MET A 577 26.26 -15.53 5.70
C MET A 577 27.54 -16.26 5.30
N PHE A 578 27.84 -17.41 5.90
CA PHE A 578 28.99 -18.21 5.48
C PHE A 578 28.81 -18.83 4.09
N ARG A 579 27.63 -19.35 3.75
CA ARG A 579 27.37 -19.99 2.44
C ARG A 579 27.49 -19.02 1.26
N ARG A 580 27.21 -17.74 1.48
CA ARG A 580 27.23 -16.71 0.44
C ARG A 580 28.52 -15.91 0.42
N ALA A 581 29.35 -16.03 1.44
CA ALA A 581 30.65 -15.38 1.45
C ALA A 581 31.62 -16.16 0.57
N SER A 582 32.51 -15.44 -0.11
CA SER A 582 33.55 -16.00 -0.97
C SER A 582 34.88 -15.36 -0.65
N ASP A 583 35.98 -16.05 -0.95
CA ASP A 583 37.31 -15.47 -0.83
C ASP A 583 37.45 -14.28 -1.78
N ALA A 584 37.87 -13.12 -1.25
CA ALA A 584 38.31 -12.04 -2.10
C ALA A 584 39.67 -12.40 -2.71
N GLU A 585 39.70 -12.75 -4.00
CA GLU A 585 40.94 -12.58 -4.77
C GLU A 585 41.26 -11.09 -4.82
N THR A 586 42.42 -10.73 -4.28
CA THR A 586 42.98 -9.38 -4.21
C THR A 586 42.94 -8.69 -5.58
N SER A 587 42.00 -7.77 -5.75
CA SER A 587 42.14 -6.63 -6.65
C SER A 587 42.81 -5.50 -5.87
N ASP A 588 44.00 -5.13 -6.32
CA ASP A 588 44.94 -4.17 -5.75
C ASP A 588 44.36 -2.81 -5.28
N ASN A 589 45.08 -2.26 -4.29
CA ASN A 589 45.13 -0.87 -3.86
C ASN A 589 43.93 -0.26 -3.12
N ALA A 590 43.91 -0.45 -1.81
CA ALA A 590 43.55 0.61 -0.88
C ALA A 590 44.42 0.52 0.38
N SER A 591 45.45 1.36 0.42
CA SER A 591 46.36 1.55 1.54
C SER A 591 45.59 1.73 2.85
N MET A 592 45.78 0.81 3.79
CA MET A 592 45.43 0.98 5.20
C MET A 592 46.25 2.15 5.78
N PRO A 593 45.66 3.10 6.53
CA PRO A 593 46.44 4.01 7.33
C PRO A 593 47.04 3.24 8.52
N SER A 594 48.36 3.24 8.61
CA SER A 594 49.14 2.71 9.73
C SER A 594 48.79 3.44 11.03
N VAL A 595 48.44 2.67 12.06
CA VAL A 595 48.32 3.13 13.45
C VAL A 595 49.67 3.72 13.90
N PRO A 596 49.73 4.98 14.42
CA PRO A 596 50.96 5.49 14.99
C PRO A 596 51.25 4.79 16.33
N PRO A 597 52.53 4.49 16.64
CA PRO A 597 52.90 3.78 17.84
C PRO A 597 52.55 4.62 19.08
N SER A 598 52.02 3.94 20.09
CA SER A 598 51.83 4.45 21.44
C SER A 598 53.15 4.99 21.98
N GLY A 599 53.26 6.31 22.07
CA GLY A 599 54.34 6.98 22.79
C GLY A 599 54.16 6.81 24.29
N GLY A 600 55.02 5.98 24.88
CA GLY A 600 55.36 6.08 26.29
C GLY A 600 56.29 7.27 26.56
N ASP A 601 56.18 7.75 27.80
CA ASP A 601 57.07 8.65 28.56
C ASP A 601 57.17 10.14 28.16
N ALA A 602 56.61 11.01 29.00
CA ALA A 602 57.36 11.69 30.09
C ALA A 602 56.60 12.93 30.59
N SER A 603 56.11 12.90 31.84
CA SER A 603 56.19 13.93 32.90
C SER A 603 55.36 13.51 34.11
#